data_AF-A0A4R5E9A0-F1
#
_entry.id   AF-A0A4R5E9A0-F1
#
_cell.length_a   1.000
_cell.length_b   1.000
_cell.length_c   1.000
_cell.angle_alpha   90.00
_cell.angle_beta   90.00
_cell.angle_gamma   90.00
#
_symmetry.space_group_name_H-M   'P 1'
#
loop_
_entity.id
_entity.type
_entity.pdbx_description
1 polymer ?
#
loop_
_entity_poly.entity_id
_entity_poly.type
_entity_poly.pdbx_seq_one_letter_code
_entity_poly.pdbx_strand_id
1 'polypeptide(L)'
;MRFSLSDEEHSLVASAAAEERLALGAYAAQAVLVAARGSAQPQHGLLREALKTVMHAAGQARRIGVNLNQAVAAGHSGEPPPELWCYIEAAARTVQHLDDLGEEIRRRLP
;
A
#
# COMPACT_ATOMS: atom_id res chain seq x y z
N MET A 1 30.26 11.80 8.75
CA MET A 1 30.47 10.45 8.20
C MET A 1 30.94 10.60 6.76
N ARG A 2 31.92 9.82 6.29
CA ARG A 2 32.40 9.85 4.89
C ARG A 2 32.02 8.53 4.22
N PHE A 3 31.51 8.60 3.01
CA PHE A 3 31.34 7.46 2.12
C PHE A 3 32.51 7.44 1.14
N SER A 4 33.02 6.24 0.84
CA SER A 4 34.03 6.01 -0.19
C SER A 4 33.39 5.16 -1.28
N LEU A 5 33.61 5.55 -2.54
CA LEU A 5 33.21 4.78 -3.71
C LEU A 5 34.46 4.11 -4.28
N SER A 6 34.28 2.91 -4.83
CA SER A 6 35.22 2.34 -5.79
C SER A 6 35.26 3.20 -7.06
N ASP A 7 36.29 3.00 -7.89
CA ASP A 7 36.43 3.74 -9.15
C ASP A 7 35.25 3.48 -10.11
N GLU A 8 34.72 2.26 -10.13
CA GLU A 8 33.56 1.87 -10.92
C GLU A 8 32.29 2.59 -10.46
N GLU A 9 32.02 2.57 -9.15
CA GLU A 9 30.89 3.29 -8.56
C GLU A 9 31.01 4.80 -8.77
N HIS A 10 32.22 5.36 -8.64
CA HIS A 10 32.46 6.78 -8.87
C HIS A 10 32.16 7.16 -10.33
N SER A 11 32.64 6.36 -11.29
CA SER A 11 32.39 6.59 -12.73
C SER A 11 30.90 6.55 -13.08
N LEU A 12 30.18 5.57 -12.51
CA LEU A 12 28.74 5.44 -12.69
C LEU A 12 27.99 6.67 -12.17
N VAL A 13 28.25 7.08 -10.92
CA VAL A 13 27.59 8.23 -10.30
C VAL A 13 27.98 9.54 -10.99
N ALA A 14 29.23 9.67 -11.47
CA ALA A 14 29.69 10.84 -12.23
C ALA A 14 28.98 10.97 -13.58
N SER A 15 28.77 9.86 -14.27
CA SER A 15 28.05 9.84 -15.56
C SER A 15 26.59 10.27 -15.37
N ALA A 16 25.90 9.71 -14.37
CA ALA A 16 24.52 10.10 -14.05
C ALA A 16 24.40 11.57 -13.61
N ALA A 17 25.34 12.06 -12.80
CA ALA A 17 25.39 13.47 -12.42
C ALA A 17 25.57 14.40 -13.64
N ALA A 18 26.40 14.01 -14.60
CA ALA A 18 26.61 14.78 -15.83
C ALA A 18 25.35 14.82 -16.71
N GLU A 19 24.61 13.72 -16.82
CA GLU A 19 23.33 13.67 -17.53
C GLU A 19 22.30 14.64 -16.95
N GLU A 20 22.27 14.78 -15.62
CA GLU A 20 21.42 15.74 -14.91
C GLU A 20 22.01 17.15 -14.78
N ARG A 21 23.21 17.39 -15.33
CA ARG A 21 23.96 18.67 -15.23
C ARG A 21 24.21 19.12 -13.78
N LEU A 22 24.45 18.16 -12.90
CA LEU A 22 24.74 18.39 -11.49
C LEU A 22 26.21 18.09 -11.18
N ALA A 23 26.75 18.79 -10.17
CA ALA A 23 28.03 18.39 -9.58
C ALA A 23 27.86 17.03 -8.87
N LEU A 24 28.87 16.16 -8.94
CA LEU A 24 28.84 14.81 -8.34
C LEU A 24 28.32 14.80 -6.90
N GLY A 25 28.87 15.67 -6.05
CA GLY A 25 28.46 15.76 -4.65
C GLY A 25 27.01 16.22 -4.45
N ALA A 26 26.51 17.10 -5.33
CA ALA A 26 25.13 17.56 -5.29
C ALA A 26 24.18 16.44 -5.73
N TYR A 27 24.50 15.74 -6.83
CA TYR A 27 23.75 14.58 -7.30
C TYR A 27 23.71 13.47 -6.24
N ALA A 28 24.86 13.10 -5.66
CA ALA A 28 24.93 12.09 -4.61
C ALA A 28 24.11 12.47 -3.37
N ALA A 29 24.22 13.73 -2.90
CA ALA A 29 23.43 14.21 -1.77
C ALA A 29 21.92 14.19 -2.07
N GLN A 30 21.52 14.62 -3.27
CA GLN A 30 20.13 14.61 -3.70
C GLN A 30 19.57 13.19 -3.78
N ALA A 31 20.29 12.26 -4.42
CA ALA A 31 19.89 10.87 -4.54
C ALA A 31 19.74 10.21 -3.15
N VAL A 32 20.71 10.43 -2.25
CA VAL A 32 20.65 9.91 -0.87
C VAL A 32 19.47 10.52 -0.09
N LEU A 33 19.20 11.81 -0.24
CA LEU A 33 18.07 12.47 0.42
C LEU A 33 16.72 11.98 -0.12
N VAL A 34 16.61 11.78 -1.44
CA VAL A 34 15.42 11.22 -2.09
C VAL A 34 15.19 9.78 -1.61
N ALA A 35 16.26 8.98 -1.48
CA ALA A 35 16.18 7.64 -0.91
C ALA A 35 15.77 7.65 0.56
N ALA A 36 16.40 8.49 1.38
CA ALA A 36 16.10 8.61 2.81
C ALA A 36 14.67 9.13 3.07
N ARG A 37 14.12 9.95 2.18
CA ARG A 37 12.72 10.42 2.24
C ARG A 37 11.71 9.37 1.76
N GLY A 38 12.17 8.18 1.35
CA GLY A 38 11.32 7.14 0.77
C GLY A 38 10.73 7.53 -0.60
N SER A 39 11.33 8.53 -1.26
CA SER A 39 10.94 9.05 -2.57
C SER A 39 11.70 8.38 -3.72
N ALA A 40 12.80 7.64 -3.44
CA ALA A 40 13.63 6.98 -4.47
C ALA A 40 13.05 5.68 -5.02
N GLN A 41 12.00 5.12 -4.42
CA GLN A 41 11.41 3.87 -4.87
C GLN A 41 9.98 4.11 -5.32
N PRO A 42 9.75 4.34 -6.63
CA PRO A 42 8.42 4.42 -7.22
C PRO A 42 7.53 3.25 -6.78
N GLN A 43 8.11 2.06 -6.56
CA GLN A 43 7.37 0.90 -6.05
C GLN A 43 6.73 1.11 -4.67
N HIS A 44 7.34 1.89 -3.78
CA HIS A 44 6.77 2.18 -2.46
C HIS A 44 5.66 3.22 -2.54
N GLY A 45 5.73 4.16 -3.49
CA GLY A 45 4.62 5.05 -3.81
C GLY A 45 3.41 4.27 -4.30
N LEU A 46 3.63 3.36 -5.25
CA LEU A 46 2.58 2.47 -5.78
C LEU A 46 1.99 1.57 -4.68
N LEU A 47 2.82 0.97 -3.82
CA LEU A 47 2.36 0.15 -2.70
C LEU A 47 1.57 0.96 -1.64
N ARG A 48 1.97 2.19 -1.36
CA ARG A 48 1.22 3.08 -0.45
C ARG A 48 -0.16 3.45 -1.01
N GLU A 49 -0.26 3.77 -2.30
CA GLU A 49 -1.56 4.04 -2.94
C GLU A 49 -2.43 2.77 -3.04
N ALA A 50 -1.81 1.61 -3.31
CA ALA A 50 -2.50 0.33 -3.26
C ALA A 50 -3.05 0.03 -1.86
N LEU A 51 -2.25 0.22 -0.80
CA LEU A 51 -2.68 0.05 0.58
C LEU A 51 -3.86 0.96 0.91
N LYS A 52 -3.78 2.24 0.55
CA LYS A 52 -4.86 3.21 0.74
C LYS A 52 -6.16 2.76 0.05
N THR A 53 -6.05 2.26 -1.17
CA THR A 53 -7.18 1.73 -1.94
C THR A 53 -7.80 0.50 -1.26
N VAL A 54 -6.96 -0.44 -0.80
CA VAL A 54 -7.41 -1.65 -0.07
C VAL A 54 -8.09 -1.29 1.24
N MET A 55 -7.51 -0.38 2.03
CA MET A 55 -8.12 0.10 3.28
C MET A 55 -9.47 0.78 3.04
N HIS A 56 -9.59 1.56 1.95
CA HIS A 56 -10.86 2.16 1.55
C HIS A 56 -11.91 1.10 1.22
N ALA A 57 -11.55 0.12 0.39
CA ALA A 57 -12.42 -1.00 0.04
C ALA A 57 -12.85 -1.82 1.27
N ALA A 58 -11.92 -2.09 2.20
CA ALA A 58 -12.22 -2.78 3.45
C ALA A 58 -13.22 -2.00 4.32
N GLY A 59 -13.09 -0.67 4.35
CA GLY A 59 -14.06 0.22 5.02
C GLY A 59 -15.45 0.16 4.37
N GLN A 60 -15.52 0.15 3.04
CA GLN A 60 -16.79 0.00 2.31
C GLN A 60 -17.44 -1.37 2.57
N ALA A 61 -16.66 -2.45 2.51
CA ALA A 61 -17.14 -3.81 2.78
C ALA A 61 -17.69 -3.97 4.20
N ARG A 62 -17.01 -3.40 5.22
CA ARG A 62 -17.52 -3.36 6.60
C ARG A 62 -18.85 -2.63 6.70
N ARG A 63 -19.01 -1.47 6.04
CA ARG A 63 -20.28 -0.73 6.02
C ARG A 63 -21.41 -1.53 5.37
N ILE A 64 -21.13 -2.23 4.28
CA ILE A 64 -22.11 -3.12 3.63
C ILE A 64 -22.54 -4.21 4.61
N GLY A 65 -21.60 -4.86 5.31
CA GLY A 65 -21.91 -5.88 6.31
C GLY A 65 -22.77 -5.36 7.47
N VAL A 66 -22.47 -4.15 7.97
CA VAL A 66 -23.28 -3.49 9.02
C VAL A 66 -24.70 -3.21 8.53
N ASN A 67 -24.85 -2.65 7.33
CA ASN A 67 -26.17 -2.36 6.75
C ASN A 67 -26.97 -3.65 6.51
N LEU A 68 -26.31 -4.72 6.07
CA LEU A 68 -26.94 -6.03 5.91
C LEU A 68 -27.46 -6.57 7.25
N ASN A 69 -26.63 -6.52 8.30
CA ASN A 69 -27.02 -6.96 9.63
C ASN A 69 -28.20 -6.14 10.19
N GLN A 70 -28.21 -4.83 9.94
CA GLN A 70 -29.33 -3.96 10.31
C GLN A 70 -30.62 -4.30 9.54
N ALA A 71 -30.52 -4.58 8.24
CA ALA A 71 -31.67 -4.99 7.43
C ALA A 71 -32.27 -6.32 7.91
N VAL A 72 -31.42 -7.28 8.29
CA VAL A 72 -31.86 -8.54 8.91
C VAL A 72 -32.56 -8.28 10.23
N ALA A 73 -31.98 -7.46 11.11
CA ALA A 73 -32.58 -7.15 12.42
C ALA A 73 -33.91 -6.39 12.31
N ALA A 74 -34.07 -5.53 11.29
CA ALA A 74 -35.30 -4.76 11.05
C ALA A 74 -36.39 -5.57 10.34
N GLY A 75 -36.02 -6.63 9.63
CA GLY A 75 -36.96 -7.61 9.08
C GLY A 75 -37.54 -8.46 10.21
N HIS A 76 -38.70 -8.06 10.74
CA HIS A 76 -39.44 -8.73 11.84
C HIS A 76 -39.89 -10.17 11.55
N SER A 77 -39.34 -10.81 10.53
CA SER A 77 -39.70 -12.12 10.01
C SER A 77 -38.66 -13.16 10.42
N GLY A 78 -38.87 -13.78 11.59
CA GLY A 78 -38.27 -15.06 11.98
C GLY A 78 -36.79 -15.27 11.62
N GLU A 79 -36.44 -16.50 11.28
CA GLU A 79 -35.10 -16.90 10.86
C GLU A 79 -34.83 -16.39 9.43
N PRO A 80 -33.67 -15.75 9.15
CA PRO A 80 -33.37 -15.22 7.83
C PRO A 80 -33.32 -16.35 6.78
N PRO A 81 -33.69 -16.07 5.51
CA PRO A 81 -33.65 -17.07 4.44
C PRO A 81 -32.26 -17.71 4.32
N PRO A 82 -32.17 -19.03 4.07
CA PRO A 82 -30.88 -19.74 3.92
C PRO A 82 -29.94 -19.08 2.90
N GLU A 83 -30.48 -18.50 1.84
CA GLU A 83 -29.73 -17.81 0.80
C GLU A 83 -29.03 -16.55 1.33
N LEU A 84 -29.58 -15.92 2.37
CA LEU A 84 -29.00 -14.73 2.99
C LEU A 84 -27.72 -15.05 3.77
N TRP A 85 -27.64 -16.24 4.36
CA TRP A 85 -26.43 -16.71 5.03
C TRP A 85 -25.25 -16.80 4.06
N CYS A 86 -25.48 -17.25 2.82
CA CYS A 86 -24.43 -17.27 1.78
C CYS A 86 -23.86 -15.87 1.51
N TYR A 87 -24.72 -14.83 1.50
CA TYR A 87 -24.28 -13.45 1.30
C TYR A 87 -23.56 -12.87 2.53
N ILE A 88 -24.02 -13.19 3.74
CA ILE A 88 -23.35 -12.79 5.00
C ILE A 88 -21.95 -13.39 5.06
N GLU A 89 -21.82 -14.69 4.80
CA GLU A 89 -20.52 -15.34 4.78
C GLU A 89 -19.60 -14.80 3.70
N ALA A 90 -20.13 -14.56 2.49
CA ALA A 90 -19.36 -13.97 1.41
C ALA A 90 -18.83 -12.58 1.82
N ALA A 91 -19.67 -11.74 2.43
CA ALA A 91 -19.26 -10.43 2.93
C ALA A 91 -18.16 -10.54 4.00
N ALA A 92 -18.30 -11.46 4.96
CA ALA A 92 -17.29 -11.69 5.99
C ALA A 92 -15.95 -12.15 5.39
N ARG A 93 -15.98 -13.10 4.45
CA ARG A 93 -14.79 -13.58 3.72
C ARG A 93 -14.13 -12.45 2.93
N THR A 94 -14.91 -11.60 2.26
CA THR A 94 -14.38 -10.45 1.52
C THR A 94 -13.71 -9.43 2.44
N VAL A 95 -14.31 -9.11 3.59
CA VAL A 95 -13.67 -8.22 4.58
C VAL A 95 -12.35 -8.80 5.07
N GLN A 96 -12.32 -10.09 5.44
CA GLN A 96 -11.10 -10.75 5.90
C GLN A 96 -10.00 -10.72 4.82
N HIS A 97 -10.34 -11.05 3.58
CA HIS A 97 -9.37 -11.06 2.48
C HIS A 97 -8.80 -9.65 2.22
N LEU A 98 -9.61 -8.60 2.33
CA LEU A 98 -9.13 -7.22 2.19
C LEU A 98 -8.22 -6.81 3.36
N ASP A 99 -8.51 -7.23 4.58
CA ASP A 99 -7.65 -6.98 5.74
C ASP A 99 -6.31 -7.74 5.62
N ASP A 100 -6.34 -9.01 5.19
CA ASP A 100 -5.15 -9.82 4.94
C ASP A 100 -4.27 -9.21 3.83
N LEU A 101 -4.88 -8.75 2.74
CA LEU A 101 -4.18 -8.07 1.65
C LEU A 101 -3.56 -6.74 2.12
N GLY A 102 -4.28 -5.99 2.95
CA GLY A 102 -3.76 -4.75 3.54
C GLY A 102 -2.53 -5.01 4.41
N GLU A 103 -2.57 -6.06 5.23
CA GLU A 103 -1.45 -6.48 6.07
C GLU A 103 -0.25 -6.97 5.24
N GLU A 104 -0.48 -7.72 4.17
CA GLU A 104 0.58 -8.15 3.25
C GLU A 104 1.27 -6.95 2.58
N ILE A 105 0.50 -5.97 2.10
CA ILE A 105 1.07 -4.74 1.52
C ILE A 105 1.85 -3.96 2.58
N ARG A 106 1.31 -3.85 3.80
CA ARG A 106 1.97 -3.15 4.92
C ARG A 106 3.32 -3.78 5.25
N ARG A 107 3.44 -5.12 5.24
CA ARG A 107 4.70 -5.83 5.50
C ARG A 107 5.77 -5.61 4.42
N ARG A 108 5.36 -5.26 3.20
CA ARG A 108 6.26 -4.97 2.07
C ARG A 108 6.68 -3.50 1.99
N LEU A 109 6.06 -2.63 2.78
CA LEU A 109 6.47 -1.24 2.92
C LEU A 109 7.61 -1.14 3.95
N PRO A 110 8.58 -0.22 3.76
CA PRO A 110 9.63 0.05 4.72
C PRO A 110 9.10 0.75 5.98
#